data_AF-A0AAE4S9H1-F1
#
_entry.id   AF-A0AAE4S9H1-F1
#
_cell.length_a   1.000
_cell.length_b   1.000
_cell.length_c   1.000
_cell.angle_alpha   90.00
_cell.angle_beta   90.00
_cell.angle_gamma   90.00
#
_symmetry.space_group_name_H-M   'P 1'
#
loop_
_entity.id
_entity.type
_entity.pdbx_description
1 polymer ?
#
loop_
_entity_poly.entity_id
_entity_poly.type
_entity_poly.pdbx_seq_one_letter_code
_entity_poly.pdbx_strand_id
1 'polypeptide(L)'
;MTELVLAICAVIAVYAALRAVLEKNTAKKLPFVTVMNFAVTGVIALILPHPLTLVAAAAYLIGATLEANAIASAMEKLRGEQT
;
A
#
# COMPACT_ATOMS: atom_id res chain seq x y z
N MET A 1 -2.23 14.85 18.93
CA MET A 1 -1.14 14.01 18.39
C MET A 1 -1.63 13.19 17.20
N THR A 2 -2.75 12.46 17.34
CA THR A 2 -3.37 11.65 16.28
C THR A 2 -3.60 12.40 14.96
N GLU A 3 -4.13 13.63 15.01
CA GLU A 3 -4.35 14.47 13.81
C GLU A 3 -3.09 14.67 12.96
N LEU A 4 -1.93 14.91 13.59
CA LEU A 4 -0.67 15.07 12.90
C LEU A 4 -0.23 13.77 12.23
N VAL A 5 -0.37 12.63 12.94
CA VAL A 5 -0.02 11.32 12.39
C VAL A 5 -0.94 10.94 11.23
N LEU A 6 -2.23 11.20 11.34
CA LEU A 6 -3.21 11.00 10.28
C LEU A 6 -2.85 11.83 9.05
N ALA A 7 -2.51 13.11 9.23
CA ALA A 7 -2.08 13.99 8.15
C ALA A 7 -0.80 13.48 7.46
N ILE A 8 0.18 12.99 8.24
CA ILE A 8 1.40 12.39 7.68
C ILE A 8 1.06 11.14 6.85
N CYS A 9 0.23 10.23 7.37
CA CYS A 9 -0.21 9.04 6.62
C CYS A 9 -0.94 9.43 5.33
N ALA A 10 -1.84 10.42 5.38
CA ALA A 10 -2.55 10.90 4.21
C ALA A 10 -1.60 11.49 3.15
N VAL A 11 -0.62 12.30 3.56
CA VAL A 11 0.38 12.88 2.65
C VAL A 11 1.24 11.79 2.00
N ILE A 12 1.70 10.79 2.77
CA ILE A 12 2.47 9.66 2.24
C ILE A 12 1.63 8.87 1.24
N ALA A 13 0.36 8.60 1.54
CA ALA A 13 -0.54 7.88 0.65
C ALA A 13 -0.71 8.61 -0.69
N VAL A 14 -0.96 9.93 -0.66
CA VAL A 14 -1.09 10.76 -1.87
C VAL A 14 0.21 10.80 -2.67
N TYR A 15 1.35 11.02 -2.02
CA TYR A 15 2.65 11.03 -2.69
C TYR A 15 2.95 9.69 -3.37
N ALA A 16 2.74 8.58 -2.66
CA ALA A 16 2.97 7.24 -3.17
C ALA A 16 2.03 6.92 -4.35
N ALA A 17 0.75 7.29 -4.26
CA ALA A 17 -0.22 7.15 -5.34
C ALA A 17 0.21 7.93 -6.60
N LEU A 18 0.60 9.20 -6.44
CA LEU A 18 1.09 10.02 -7.55
C LEU A 18 2.33 9.40 -8.21
N ARG A 19 3.32 8.97 -7.41
CA ARG A 19 4.52 8.29 -7.93
C ARG A 19 4.17 6.99 -8.66
N ALA A 20 3.22 6.20 -8.16
CA ALA A 20 2.79 4.95 -8.78
C ALA A 20 2.08 5.20 -10.14
N VAL A 21 1.28 6.26 -10.24
CA VAL A 21 0.58 6.63 -11.49
C VAL A 21 1.58 7.15 -12.53
N LEU A 22 2.51 8.02 -12.12
CA LEU A 22 3.46 8.69 -13.03
C LEU A 22 4.59 7.78 -13.52
N GLU A 23 5.02 6.80 -12.71
CA GLU A 23 6.07 5.86 -13.10
C GLU A 23 5.57 5.00 -14.28
N LYS A 24 6.36 4.77 -15.33
CA LYS A 24 5.92 3.96 -16.48
C LYS A 24 6.31 2.49 -16.36
N ASN A 25 7.36 2.20 -15.61
CA ASN A 25 7.87 0.86 -15.44
C ASN A 25 7.07 0.11 -14.35
N THR A 26 6.36 -0.96 -14.75
CA THR A 26 5.55 -1.79 -13.85
C THR A 26 6.34 -2.26 -12.63
N ALA A 27 7.58 -2.70 -12.79
CA ALA A 27 8.41 -3.17 -11.68
C ALA A 27 8.76 -2.05 -10.68
N LYS A 28 8.93 -0.81 -11.17
CA LYS A 28 9.18 0.35 -10.32
C LYS A 28 7.92 0.89 -9.65
N LYS A 29 6.72 0.60 -10.18
CA LYS A 29 5.43 1.00 -9.59
C LYS A 29 5.10 0.20 -8.33
N LEU A 30 5.42 -1.10 -8.30
CA LEU A 30 5.01 -2.02 -7.22
C LEU A 30 5.39 -1.54 -5.81
N PRO A 31 6.64 -1.08 -5.56
CA PRO A 31 7.00 -0.57 -4.24
C PRO A 31 6.18 0.65 -3.80
N PHE A 32 5.81 1.54 -4.72
CA PHE A 32 5.00 2.72 -4.38
C PHE A 32 3.57 2.33 -4.04
N VAL A 33 3.00 1.32 -4.68
CA VAL A 33 1.67 0.78 -4.34
C VAL A 33 1.70 0.15 -2.95
N THR A 34 2.76 -0.59 -2.59
CA THR A 34 2.92 -1.14 -1.25
C THR A 34 3.01 -0.04 -0.19
N VAL A 35 3.82 1.00 -0.42
CA VAL A 35 3.93 2.15 0.50
C VAL A 35 2.58 2.88 0.66
N MET A 36 1.85 3.06 -0.44
CA MET A 36 0.50 3.62 -0.41
C MET A 36 -0.43 2.78 0.47
N ASN A 37 -0.45 1.46 0.30
CA ASN A 37 -1.30 0.57 1.08
C ASN A 37 -0.95 0.59 2.59
N PHE A 38 0.35 0.65 2.94
CA PHE A 38 0.77 0.83 4.34
C PHE A 38 0.28 2.16 4.94
N ALA A 39 0.35 3.24 4.16
CA ALA A 39 -0.13 4.54 4.60
C ALA A 39 -1.66 4.54 4.80
N VAL A 40 -2.40 3.86 3.91
CA VAL A 40 -3.86 3.67 4.03
C VAL A 40 -4.20 2.83 5.27
N THR A 41 -3.47 1.75 5.55
CA THR A 41 -3.60 0.99 6.81
C THR A 41 -3.46 1.90 8.03
N GLY A 42 -2.45 2.78 8.02
CA GLY A 42 -2.24 3.77 9.07
C GLY A 42 -3.43 4.72 9.23
N VAL A 43 -3.99 5.23 8.13
CA VAL A 43 -5.20 6.06 8.15
C VAL A 43 -6.38 5.29 8.75
N ILE A 44 -6.62 4.04 8.32
CA ILE A 44 -7.71 3.20 8.84
C ILE A 44 -7.55 3.01 10.36
N ALA A 45 -6.35 2.74 10.84
CA ALA A 45 -6.07 2.54 12.26
C ALA A 45 -6.26 3.81 13.11
N LEU A 46 -6.10 5.00 12.51
CA LEU A 46 -6.10 6.28 13.23
C LEU A 46 -7.40 7.09 13.10
N ILE A 47 -8.29 6.75 12.16
CA ILE A 47 -9.47 7.55 11.84
C ILE A 47 -10.55 7.52 12.93
N LEU A 48 -10.68 6.39 13.66
CA LEU A 48 -11.63 6.24 14.75
C LEU A 48 -10.95 5.53 15.93
N PRO A 49 -11.11 6.02 17.18
CA PRO A 49 -10.58 5.39 18.38
C PRO A 49 -11.45 4.20 18.80
N HIS A 50 -11.62 3.21 17.92
CA HIS A 50 -12.45 2.04 18.16
C HIS A 50 -11.67 0.76 17.82
N PRO A 51 -11.66 -0.30 18.66
CA PRO A 51 -10.87 -1.50 18.39
C PRO A 51 -11.20 -2.18 17.04
N LEU A 52 -12.42 -2.02 16.54
CA LEU A 52 -12.82 -2.49 15.20
C LEU A 52 -12.01 -1.86 14.06
N THR A 53 -11.54 -0.61 14.18
CA THR A 53 -10.72 0.01 13.14
C THR A 53 -9.34 -0.63 13.05
N LEU A 54 -8.79 -1.12 14.16
CA LEU A 54 -7.55 -1.90 14.16
C LEU A 54 -7.73 -3.24 13.44
N VAL A 55 -8.87 -3.91 13.65
CA VAL A 55 -9.20 -5.15 12.93
C VAL A 55 -9.33 -4.88 11.43
N ALA A 56 -10.03 -3.82 11.04
CA ALA A 56 -10.14 -3.40 9.65
C ALA A 56 -8.77 -3.06 9.03
N ALA A 57 -7.91 -2.34 9.77
CA ALA A 57 -6.57 -1.99 9.33
C ALA A 57 -5.71 -3.25 9.13
N ALA A 58 -5.77 -4.21 10.05
CA ALA A 58 -5.05 -5.49 9.94
C ALA A 58 -5.55 -6.31 8.74
N ALA A 59 -6.86 -6.44 8.55
CA ALA A 59 -7.44 -7.14 7.41
C ALA A 59 -7.02 -6.51 6.08
N TYR A 60 -7.06 -5.17 6.00
CA TYR A 60 -6.60 -4.43 4.83
C TYR A 60 -5.10 -4.64 4.57
N LEU A 61 -4.26 -4.59 5.62
CA LEU A 61 -2.81 -4.77 5.49
C LEU A 61 -2.43 -6.17 5.00
N ILE A 62 -3.09 -7.21 5.52
CA ILE A 62 -2.90 -8.58 5.08
C ILE A 62 -3.28 -8.71 3.60
N GLY A 63 -4.46 -8.21 3.21
CA GLY A 63 -4.90 -8.21 1.81
C GLY A 63 -3.93 -7.50 0.88
N ALA A 64 -3.45 -6.32 1.27
CA ALA A 64 -2.47 -5.55 0.51
C ALA A 64 -1.12 -6.28 0.35
N THR A 65 -0.72 -7.08 1.35
CA THR A 65 0.51 -7.89 1.29
C THR A 65 0.34 -9.08 0.34
N LEU A 66 -0.83 -9.73 0.36
CA LEU A 66 -1.16 -10.80 -0.58
C LEU A 66 -1.19 -10.29 -2.02
N GLU A 67 -1.77 -9.11 -2.25
CA GLU A 67 -1.78 -8.46 -3.57
C GLU A 67 -0.36 -8.18 -4.07
N ALA A 68 0.50 -7.58 -3.23
CA ALA A 68 1.88 -7.28 -3.61
C ALA A 68 2.68 -8.54 -4.00
N ASN A 69 2.53 -9.63 -3.24
CA ASN A 69 3.20 -10.89 -3.53
C ASN A 69 2.64 -11.59 -4.78
N ALA A 70 1.33 -11.54 -5.00
CA ALA A 70 0.69 -12.07 -6.21
C ALA A 70 1.18 -11.35 -7.48
N ILE A 71 1.35 -10.02 -7.42
CA ILE A 71 1.88 -9.27 -8.56
C ILE A 71 3.37 -9.57 -8.78
N ALA A 72 4.17 -9.65 -7.72
CA ALA A 72 5.59 -9.99 -7.82
C ALA A 72 5.81 -11.36 -8.48
N SER A 73 5.07 -12.38 -8.03
CA SER A 73 5.12 -13.73 -8.62
C SER A 73 4.64 -13.78 -10.06
N ALA A 74 3.60 -13.02 -10.42
CA ALA A 74 3.15 -12.90 -11.81
C ALA A 74 4.23 -12.27 -12.71
N MET A 75 4.89 -11.21 -12.25
CA MET A 75 6.00 -10.57 -12.97
C MET A 75 7.22 -11.49 -13.10
N GLU A 76 7.52 -12.28 -12.07
CA GLU A 76 8.60 -13.27 -12.12
C GLU A 76 8.30 -14.39 -13.12
N LYS A 77 7.06 -14.88 -13.17
CA LYS A 77 6.65 -15.88 -14.16
C LYS A 77 6.80 -15.36 -15.59
N LEU A 78 6.32 -14.15 -15.86
CA LEU A 78 6.47 -13.50 -17.18
C LEU A 78 7.95 -13.30 -17.55
N ARG A 79 8.81 -13.00 -16.57
CA ARG A 79 10.25 -12.88 -16.79
C ARG A 79 10.90 -14.22 -17.16
N GLY A 80 10.48 -15.32 -16.52
CA GLY A 80 11.01 -16.67 -16.79
C GLY A 80 10.50 -17.30 -18.10
N GLU A 81 9.37 -16.85 -18.64
CA GLU A 81 8.86 -17.28 -19.97
C GLU A 81 9.57 -16.57 -21.14
N GLN A 82 10.30 -15.47 -20.87
CA GLN A 82 11.04 -14.69 -21.87
C GLN A 82 12.53 -15.11 -21.97
N THR A 83 12.97 -16.07 -21.15
CA THR A 83 14.33 -16.67 -21.15
C THR A 83 14.31 -18.08 -21.73
#